data_AF-A0AAV7B1Y7-F1
#
_entry.id   AF-A0AAV7B1Y7-F1
#
_cell.length_a   1.000
_cell.length_b   1.000
_cell.length_c   1.000
_cell.angle_alpha   90.00
_cell.angle_beta   90.00
_cell.angle_gamma   90.00
#
_symmetry.space_group_name_H-M   'P 1'
#
loop_
_entity.id
_entity.type
_entity.pdbx_description
1 polymer ?
#
loop_
_entity_poly.entity_id
_entity_poly.type
_entity_poly.pdbx_seq_one_letter_code
_entity_poly.pdbx_strand_id
1 'polypeptide(L)'
;MYIEVCTSCSPHREYVRLFDVTERTALHKHNTGRFCHKCGGELRDSIVHFGERGKLAQPLNWVGAVKAAKKANVILCLGSSLKILKKYHCLWGMNRPSSRRPRLYIVNLQWTPKDAVATLKIHGKCDEVMRLLMDELKLDVPEYNRSLDPIFSMAVPLHPGEEASHTRKLIKAAETPNASPDQLPPLSPQGLSGGWFGKGCTKGRRKK
;
A
#
# COMPACT_ATOMS: atom_id res chain seq x y z
N MET A 1 2.48 6.83 -2.60
CA MET A 1 2.99 8.15 -2.21
C MET A 1 4.52 8.21 -2.21
N TYR A 2 5.24 7.08 -2.24
CA TYR A 2 6.71 7.02 -2.33
C TYR A 2 7.22 6.71 -3.74
N ILE A 3 6.32 6.61 -4.72
CA ILE A 3 6.67 6.31 -6.11
C ILE A 3 6.23 7.51 -6.93
N GLU A 4 7.16 8.03 -7.71
CA GLU A 4 6.89 8.98 -8.79
C GLU A 4 7.31 8.36 -10.13
N VAL A 5 6.64 8.75 -11.19
CA VAL A 5 6.72 8.08 -12.49
C VAL A 5 6.95 9.11 -13.59
N CYS A 6 7.90 8.81 -14.47
CA CYS A 6 8.05 9.49 -15.75
C CYS A 6 7.15 8.82 -16.78
N THR A 7 6.17 9.57 -17.29
CA THR A 7 5.26 9.11 -18.36
C THR A 7 5.74 9.47 -19.76
N SER A 8 6.83 10.24 -19.89
CA SER A 8 7.43 10.60 -21.18
C SER A 8 8.37 9.52 -21.73
N CYS A 9 8.91 8.66 -20.87
CA CYS A 9 9.73 7.51 -21.29
C CYS A 9 8.85 6.36 -21.78
N SER A 10 9.36 5.57 -22.74
CA SER A 10 8.78 4.27 -23.12
C SER A 10 9.83 3.16 -22.92
N PRO A 11 9.60 2.18 -22.03
CA PRO A 11 8.51 2.13 -21.05
C PRO A 11 8.60 3.26 -20.02
N HIS A 12 7.49 3.54 -19.33
CA HIS A 12 7.47 4.49 -18.22
C HIS A 12 8.53 4.11 -17.18
N ARG A 13 9.11 5.11 -16.51
CA ARG A 13 10.14 4.89 -15.48
C ARG A 13 9.62 5.24 -14.11
N GLU A 14 9.75 4.30 -13.18
CA GLU A 14 9.37 4.45 -11.79
C GLU A 14 10.59 4.84 -10.94
N TYR A 15 10.38 5.77 -10.02
CA TYR A 15 11.36 6.21 -9.04
C TYR A 15 10.77 5.95 -7.66
N VAL A 16 11.27 4.92 -6.99
CA VAL A 16 10.98 4.68 -5.57
C VAL A 16 11.81 5.67 -4.76
N ARG A 17 11.19 6.39 -3.84
CA ARG A 17 11.83 7.38 -2.98
C ARG A 17 11.66 6.98 -1.52
N LEU A 18 12.59 7.41 -0.67
CA LEU A 18 12.52 7.21 0.78
C LEU A 18 11.68 8.29 1.48
N PHE A 19 10.97 9.13 0.74
CA PHE A 19 10.12 10.19 1.29
C PHE A 19 8.82 10.27 0.49
N ASP A 20 7.82 10.89 1.10
CA ASP A 20 6.54 11.17 0.46
C ASP A 20 6.71 12.16 -0.71
N VAL A 21 6.42 11.69 -1.94
CA VAL A 21 6.56 12.46 -3.19
C VAL A 21 5.37 13.38 -3.50
N THR A 22 4.31 13.35 -2.68
CA THR A 22 3.03 14.05 -2.93
C THR A 22 2.88 15.39 -2.21
N GLU A 23 3.94 15.87 -1.55
CA GLU A 23 3.94 17.16 -0.84
C GLU A 23 3.43 18.33 -1.70
N ARG A 24 3.70 18.30 -3.01
CA ARG A 24 3.33 19.35 -3.97
C ARG A 24 2.16 18.96 -4.89
N THR A 25 1.53 17.82 -4.64
CA THR A 25 0.50 17.25 -5.53
C THR A 25 -0.89 17.28 -4.91
N ALA A 26 -1.91 17.22 -5.75
CA ALA A 26 -3.32 17.32 -5.37
C ALA A 26 -4.21 16.72 -6.47
N LEU A 27 -5.53 16.72 -6.24
CA LEU A 27 -6.53 16.38 -7.25
C LEU A 27 -6.24 17.13 -8.56
N HIS A 28 -6.09 16.38 -9.65
CA HIS A 28 -5.76 16.83 -11.01
C HIS A 28 -4.40 17.50 -11.20
N LYS A 29 -3.57 17.59 -10.14
CA LYS A 29 -2.22 18.15 -10.17
C LYS A 29 -1.24 17.12 -9.61
N HIS A 30 -0.66 16.31 -10.48
CA HIS A 30 0.22 15.21 -10.07
C HIS A 30 1.71 15.49 -10.23
N ASN A 31 2.11 16.62 -10.81
CA ASN A 31 3.52 16.94 -11.03
C ASN A 31 4.24 17.11 -9.69
N THR A 32 5.29 16.33 -9.47
CA THR A 32 6.00 16.33 -8.19
C THR A 32 7.01 17.46 -8.05
N GLY A 33 7.31 18.15 -9.15
CA GLY A 33 8.32 19.21 -9.23
C GLY A 33 9.75 18.70 -9.42
N ARG A 34 9.94 17.41 -9.65
CA ARG A 34 11.22 16.78 -10.02
C ARG A 34 11.19 16.31 -11.48
N PHE A 35 12.37 16.01 -12.03
CA PHE A 35 12.53 15.65 -13.44
C PHE A 35 13.14 14.26 -13.60
N CYS A 36 12.79 13.58 -14.68
CA CYS A 36 13.28 12.26 -15.00
C CYS A 36 14.78 12.30 -15.29
N HIS A 37 15.55 11.47 -14.59
CA HIS A 37 17.00 11.40 -14.70
C HIS A 37 17.48 10.95 -16.10
N LYS A 38 16.59 10.36 -16.91
CA LYS A 38 16.91 9.91 -18.28
C LYS A 38 16.53 10.92 -19.36
N CYS A 39 15.32 11.45 -19.31
CA CYS A 39 14.76 12.24 -20.43
C CYS A 39 14.43 13.69 -20.06
N GLY A 40 14.66 14.11 -18.82
CA GLY A 40 14.35 15.47 -18.35
C GLY A 40 12.86 15.81 -18.27
N GLY A 41 11.95 14.87 -18.55
CA GLY A 41 10.50 15.10 -18.45
C GLY A 41 10.02 15.14 -17.00
N GLU A 42 8.94 15.86 -16.73
CA GLU A 42 8.38 15.99 -15.37
C GLU A 42 7.97 14.63 -14.78
N LEU A 43 8.30 14.44 -13.50
CA LEU A 43 7.83 13.29 -12.72
C LEU A 43 6.45 13.58 -12.13
N ARG A 44 5.64 12.53 -12.03
CA ARG A 44 4.27 12.59 -11.51
C ARG A 44 4.07 11.58 -10.39
N ASP A 45 3.27 11.90 -9.38
CA ASP A 45 2.93 10.90 -8.35
C ASP A 45 2.04 9.77 -8.91
N SER A 46 1.93 8.70 -8.13
CA SER A 46 1.13 7.52 -8.47
C SER A 46 -0.25 7.46 -7.81
N ILE A 47 -0.70 8.54 -7.16
CA ILE A 47 -1.96 8.58 -6.40
C ILE A 47 -3.14 8.83 -7.33
N VAL A 48 -4.25 8.15 -7.04
CA VAL A 48 -5.54 8.37 -7.73
C VAL A 48 -6.51 8.92 -6.70
N HIS A 49 -6.89 10.19 -6.85
CA HIS A 49 -7.86 10.83 -5.97
C HIS A 49 -9.30 10.44 -6.33
N PHE A 50 -10.24 10.69 -5.42
CA PHE A 50 -11.66 10.57 -5.73
C PHE A 50 -12.05 11.53 -6.86
N GLY A 51 -12.74 11.00 -7.88
CA GLY A 51 -13.06 11.74 -9.10
C GLY A 51 -12.06 11.50 -10.23
N GLU A 52 -10.98 10.76 -9.99
CA GLU A 52 -9.96 10.47 -11.00
C GLU A 52 -10.01 9.03 -11.49
N ARG A 53 -9.39 8.83 -12.66
CA ARG A 53 -9.08 7.52 -13.20
C ARG A 53 -7.57 7.34 -13.26
N GLY A 54 -7.06 6.28 -12.65
CA GLY A 54 -5.66 5.90 -12.75
C GLY A 54 -5.28 5.58 -14.20
N LYS A 55 -4.27 6.28 -14.73
CA LYS A 55 -3.76 6.12 -16.10
C LYS A 55 -2.41 5.39 -16.17
N LEU A 56 -1.74 5.24 -15.03
CA LEU A 56 -0.43 4.60 -14.96
C LEU A 56 -0.56 3.08 -15.09
N ALA A 57 0.31 2.45 -15.89
CA ALA A 57 0.39 0.99 -15.97
C ALA A 57 0.99 0.40 -14.69
N GLN A 58 2.14 0.92 -14.27
CA GLN A 58 2.77 0.66 -12.97
C GLN A 58 2.83 1.97 -12.18
N PRO A 59 2.69 1.94 -10.85
CA PRO A 59 2.56 0.75 -9.99
C PRO A 59 1.11 0.24 -9.85
N LEU A 60 0.14 0.78 -10.58
CA LEU A 60 -1.28 0.43 -10.41
C LEU A 60 -1.61 -1.02 -10.79
N ASN A 61 -0.92 -1.56 -11.80
CA ASN A 61 -1.01 -2.94 -12.28
C ASN A 61 -2.44 -3.51 -12.41
N TRP A 62 -3.38 -2.70 -12.92
CA TRP A 62 -4.79 -3.11 -13.00
C TRP A 62 -5.01 -4.35 -13.88
N VAL A 63 -4.22 -4.48 -14.95
CA VAL A 63 -4.24 -5.65 -15.84
C VAL A 63 -3.86 -6.92 -15.07
N GLY A 64 -2.79 -6.87 -14.26
CA GLY A 64 -2.37 -7.97 -13.41
C GLY A 64 -3.44 -8.35 -12.38
N ALA A 65 -4.04 -7.37 -11.71
CA ALA A 65 -5.11 -7.59 -10.74
C ALA A 65 -6.32 -8.29 -11.36
N VAL A 66 -6.79 -7.84 -12.53
CA VAL A 66 -7.92 -8.47 -13.25
C VAL A 66 -7.57 -9.89 -13.71
N LYS A 67 -6.34 -10.13 -14.19
CA LYS A 67 -5.87 -11.46 -14.60
C LYS A 67 -5.83 -12.42 -13.41
N ALA A 68 -5.35 -11.98 -12.25
CA ALA A 68 -5.33 -12.78 -11.02
C ALA A 68 -6.75 -13.09 -10.53
N ALA A 69 -7.64 -12.09 -10.47
CA ALA A 69 -9.05 -12.28 -10.11
C ALA A 69 -9.76 -13.26 -11.05
N LYS A 70 -9.46 -13.22 -12.36
CA LYS A 70 -9.99 -14.16 -13.35
C LYS A 70 -9.52 -15.61 -13.11
N LYS A 71 -8.42 -15.84 -12.40
CA LYS A 71 -7.95 -17.20 -12.05
C LYS A 71 -8.34 -17.63 -10.63
N ALA A 72 -8.75 -16.70 -9.78
CA ALA A 72 -9.06 -16.97 -8.38
C ALA A 72 -10.25 -17.93 -8.21
N ASN A 73 -10.07 -18.87 -7.28
CA ASN A 73 -11.11 -19.73 -6.68
C ASN A 73 -11.44 -19.31 -5.23
N VAL A 74 -10.59 -18.51 -4.61
CA VAL A 74 -10.74 -17.93 -3.27
C VAL A 74 -10.34 -16.46 -3.33
N ILE A 75 -11.11 -15.61 -2.65
CA ILE A 75 -10.78 -14.20 -2.40
C ILE A 75 -10.83 -13.99 -0.89
N LEU A 76 -9.72 -13.51 -0.32
CA LEU A 76 -9.63 -13.09 1.08
C LEU A 76 -9.51 -11.56 1.15
N CYS A 77 -10.48 -10.91 1.79
CA CYS A 77 -10.48 -9.47 2.02
C CYS A 77 -10.12 -9.18 3.47
N LEU A 78 -9.00 -8.50 3.70
CA LEU A 78 -8.51 -8.12 5.03
C LEU A 78 -8.65 -6.60 5.22
N GLY A 79 -9.37 -6.16 6.25
CA GLY A 79 -9.37 -4.77 6.71
C GLY A 79 -9.94 -3.74 5.70
N SER A 80 -10.71 -4.18 4.71
CA SER A 80 -11.30 -3.30 3.70
C SER A 80 -12.81 -3.18 3.88
N SER A 81 -13.33 -1.94 3.87
CA SER A 81 -14.78 -1.69 3.85
C SER A 81 -15.45 -2.09 2.54
N LEU A 82 -14.68 -2.41 1.50
CA LEU A 82 -15.12 -2.73 0.14
C LEU A 82 -16.05 -1.68 -0.52
N LYS A 83 -16.21 -0.49 0.06
CA LYS A 83 -17.13 0.55 -0.45
C LYS A 83 -16.82 0.98 -1.87
N ILE A 84 -15.53 1.03 -2.23
CA ILE A 84 -15.05 1.33 -3.59
C ILE A 84 -15.01 0.06 -4.44
N LEU A 85 -14.37 -0.99 -3.93
CA LEU A 85 -14.16 -2.24 -4.67
C LEU A 85 -15.46 -2.95 -5.07
N LYS A 86 -16.57 -2.75 -4.36
CA LYS A 86 -17.88 -3.36 -4.69
C LYS A 86 -18.34 -3.10 -6.13
N LYS A 87 -17.92 -1.97 -6.72
CA LYS A 87 -18.31 -1.56 -8.08
C LYS A 87 -17.49 -2.23 -9.19
N TYR A 88 -16.38 -2.87 -8.86
CA TYR A 88 -15.48 -3.49 -9.83
C TYR A 88 -15.84 -4.96 -10.06
N HIS A 89 -16.87 -5.21 -10.88
CA HIS A 89 -17.40 -6.55 -11.15
C HIS A 89 -16.34 -7.58 -11.56
N CYS A 90 -15.32 -7.15 -12.30
CA CYS A 90 -14.21 -8.00 -12.77
C CYS A 90 -13.41 -8.64 -11.62
N LEU A 91 -13.34 -8.00 -10.45
CA LEU A 91 -12.61 -8.53 -9.29
C LEU A 91 -13.36 -9.67 -8.58
N TRP A 92 -14.68 -9.72 -8.71
CA TRP A 92 -15.54 -10.63 -7.93
C TRP A 92 -16.02 -11.84 -8.72
N GLY A 93 -15.57 -12.00 -9.97
CA GLY A 93 -16.03 -13.07 -10.85
C GLY A 93 -17.53 -13.01 -11.16
N MET A 94 -18.16 -11.83 -11.13
CA MET A 94 -19.62 -11.68 -11.31
C MET A 94 -20.12 -12.20 -12.66
N ASN A 95 -19.24 -12.23 -13.67
CA ASN A 95 -19.53 -12.78 -15.00
C ASN A 95 -19.57 -14.32 -15.03
N ARG A 96 -19.24 -14.99 -13.92
CA ARG A 96 -19.33 -16.44 -13.79
C ARG A 96 -20.68 -16.83 -13.15
N PRO A 97 -21.23 -18.01 -13.50
CA PRO A 97 -22.32 -18.62 -12.74
C PRO A 97 -21.99 -18.65 -11.24
N SER A 98 -23.00 -18.51 -10.38
CA SER A 98 -22.82 -18.47 -8.92
C SER A 98 -21.99 -19.63 -8.38
N SER A 99 -22.20 -20.84 -8.91
CA SER A 99 -21.46 -22.07 -8.57
C SER A 99 -19.97 -22.03 -8.94
N ARG A 100 -19.54 -21.16 -9.85
CA ARG A 100 -18.14 -21.03 -10.31
C ARG A 100 -17.49 -19.71 -9.86
N ARG A 101 -18.17 -18.95 -9.00
CA ARG A 101 -17.59 -17.75 -8.39
C ARG A 101 -16.56 -18.15 -7.33
N PRO A 102 -15.51 -17.34 -7.13
CA PRO A 102 -14.56 -17.60 -6.06
C PRO A 102 -15.27 -17.52 -4.70
N ARG A 103 -14.88 -18.39 -3.76
CA ARG A 103 -15.32 -18.31 -2.37
C ARG A 103 -14.76 -17.03 -1.74
N LEU A 104 -15.63 -16.23 -1.16
CA LEU A 104 -15.27 -14.91 -0.62
C LEU A 104 -15.20 -14.97 0.90
N TYR A 105 -14.04 -14.67 1.45
CA TYR A 105 -13.79 -14.59 2.88
C TYR A 105 -13.49 -13.14 3.25
N ILE A 106 -14.11 -12.65 4.31
CA ILE A 106 -13.97 -11.25 4.74
C ILE A 106 -13.57 -11.21 6.21
N VAL A 107 -12.46 -10.55 6.51
CA VAL A 107 -12.03 -10.22 7.87
C VAL A 107 -12.10 -8.71 8.02
N ASN A 108 -13.10 -8.23 8.77
CA ASN A 108 -13.27 -6.80 9.00
C ASN A 108 -14.08 -6.55 10.27
N LEU A 109 -13.69 -5.54 11.05
CA LEU A 109 -14.44 -5.14 12.24
C LEU A 109 -15.84 -4.60 11.88
N GLN A 110 -15.95 -3.90 10.75
CA GLN A 110 -17.17 -3.22 10.33
C GLN A 110 -17.95 -4.01 9.26
N TRP A 111 -19.19 -3.61 9.03
CA TRP A 111 -20.00 -4.07 7.91
C TRP A 111 -19.33 -3.80 6.55
N THR A 112 -19.52 -4.72 5.59
CA THR A 112 -19.10 -4.53 4.19
C THR A 112 -20.27 -4.81 3.22
N PRO A 113 -20.31 -4.15 2.05
CA PRO A 113 -21.33 -4.34 1.03
C PRO A 113 -21.31 -5.72 0.35
N LYS A 114 -20.39 -6.61 0.72
CA LYS A 114 -20.29 -7.97 0.18
C LYS A 114 -20.53 -9.05 1.22
N ASP A 115 -20.90 -8.68 2.45
CA ASP A 115 -21.15 -9.62 3.54
C ASP A 115 -22.18 -10.71 3.16
N ALA A 116 -23.28 -10.32 2.51
CA ALA A 116 -24.35 -11.24 2.12
C ALA A 116 -23.96 -12.28 1.05
N VAL A 117 -22.83 -12.07 0.34
CA VAL A 117 -22.31 -13.01 -0.66
C VAL A 117 -20.98 -13.63 -0.24
N ALA A 118 -20.52 -13.36 0.99
CA ALA A 118 -19.33 -13.97 1.55
C ALA A 118 -19.64 -15.40 1.99
N THR A 119 -18.70 -16.32 1.74
CA THR A 119 -18.70 -17.67 2.30
C THR A 119 -18.52 -17.63 3.81
N LEU A 120 -17.67 -16.75 4.31
CA LEU A 120 -17.47 -16.52 5.74
C LEU A 120 -17.06 -15.07 5.97
N LYS A 121 -17.65 -14.48 7.00
CA LYS A 121 -17.24 -13.19 7.54
C LYS A 121 -16.78 -13.35 8.99
N ILE A 122 -15.58 -12.86 9.28
CA ILE A 122 -15.01 -12.82 10.62
C ILE A 122 -14.97 -11.36 11.07
N HIS A 123 -15.67 -11.07 12.16
CA HIS A 123 -15.67 -9.78 12.83
C HIS A 123 -14.51 -9.70 13.82
N GLY A 124 -13.28 -9.53 13.30
CA GLY A 124 -12.07 -9.56 14.11
C GLY A 124 -10.97 -8.63 13.60
N LYS A 125 -9.96 -8.42 14.45
CA LYS A 125 -8.70 -7.77 14.05
C LYS A 125 -7.97 -8.69 13.06
N CYS A 126 -7.45 -8.13 11.97
CA CYS A 126 -6.77 -8.92 10.94
C CYS A 126 -5.58 -9.68 11.52
N ASP A 127 -4.77 -9.04 12.37
CA ASP A 127 -3.58 -9.66 12.96
C ASP A 127 -3.91 -10.91 13.78
N GLU A 128 -4.97 -10.86 14.62
CA GLU A 128 -5.39 -12.04 15.40
C GLU A 128 -5.89 -13.18 14.53
N VAL A 129 -6.72 -12.85 13.52
CA VAL A 129 -7.26 -13.86 12.60
C VAL A 129 -6.14 -14.48 11.77
N MET A 130 -5.19 -13.66 11.28
CA MET A 130 -4.05 -14.15 10.51
C MET A 130 -3.11 -14.95 11.39
N ARG A 131 -2.88 -14.57 12.66
CA ARG A 131 -2.07 -15.36 13.60
C ARG A 131 -2.65 -16.77 13.79
N LEU A 132 -3.95 -16.87 14.06
CA LEU A 132 -4.64 -18.17 14.20
C LEU A 132 -4.59 -18.98 12.90
N LEU A 133 -4.78 -18.32 11.75
CA LEU A 133 -4.70 -18.98 10.44
C LEU A 133 -3.29 -19.51 10.16
N MET A 134 -2.25 -18.74 10.47
CA MET A 134 -0.86 -19.16 10.25
C MET A 134 -0.47 -20.33 11.15
N ASP A 135 -0.94 -20.34 12.41
CA ASP A 135 -0.78 -21.51 13.30
C ASP A 135 -1.50 -22.75 12.77
N GLU A 136 -2.74 -22.61 12.28
CA GLU A 136 -3.47 -23.72 11.67
C GLU A 136 -2.75 -24.26 10.41
N LEU A 137 -2.20 -23.36 9.59
CA LEU A 137 -1.44 -23.72 8.39
C LEU A 137 -0.02 -24.23 8.69
N LYS A 138 0.43 -24.16 9.95
CA LYS A 138 1.82 -24.46 10.36
C LYS A 138 2.85 -23.67 9.56
N LEU A 139 2.56 -22.37 9.38
CA LEU A 139 3.44 -21.41 8.73
C LEU A 139 3.93 -20.36 9.73
N ASP A 140 5.24 -20.24 9.87
CA ASP A 140 5.85 -19.20 10.69
C ASP A 140 5.73 -17.84 10.02
N VAL A 141 5.31 -16.83 10.79
CA VAL A 141 5.35 -15.44 10.35
C VAL A 141 6.74 -14.88 10.65
N PRO A 142 7.55 -14.53 9.64
CA PRO A 142 8.90 -14.03 9.87
C PRO A 142 8.85 -12.68 10.58
N GLU A 143 9.82 -12.46 11.48
CA GLU A 143 10.01 -11.15 12.09
C GLU A 143 10.49 -10.14 11.02
N TYR A 144 9.87 -8.96 11.01
CA TYR A 144 10.25 -7.92 10.07
C TYR A 144 11.60 -7.31 10.46
N ASN A 145 12.63 -7.57 9.64
CA ASN A 145 13.90 -6.88 9.76
C ASN A 145 13.95 -5.66 8.85
N ARG A 146 13.92 -4.47 9.46
CA ARG A 146 13.97 -3.18 8.76
C ARG A 146 15.22 -3.01 7.91
N SER A 147 16.38 -3.53 8.31
CA SER A 147 17.62 -3.38 7.52
C SER A 147 17.56 -4.16 6.20
N LEU A 148 16.67 -5.14 6.11
CA LEU A 148 16.45 -5.97 4.92
C LEU A 148 15.25 -5.50 4.08
N ASP A 149 14.63 -4.36 4.42
CA ASP A 149 13.50 -3.86 3.65
C ASP A 149 13.92 -3.53 2.21
N PRO A 150 13.30 -4.16 1.19
CA PRO A 150 13.66 -3.93 -0.21
C PRO A 150 13.61 -2.46 -0.63
N ILE A 151 12.82 -1.62 0.05
CA ILE A 151 12.71 -0.19 -0.27
C ILE A 151 14.07 0.51 -0.28
N PHE A 152 15.02 0.12 0.59
CA PHE A 152 16.34 0.73 0.66
C PHE A 152 17.21 0.38 -0.55
N SER A 153 17.06 -0.83 -1.08
CA SER A 153 17.75 -1.26 -2.31
C SER A 153 17.07 -0.77 -3.60
N MET A 154 15.75 -0.58 -3.55
CA MET A 154 14.95 -0.12 -4.69
C MET A 154 14.93 1.40 -4.84
N ALA A 155 15.21 2.13 -3.77
CA ALA A 155 15.14 3.59 -3.76
C ALA A 155 16.16 4.20 -4.74
N VAL A 156 15.67 5.09 -5.58
CA VAL A 156 16.52 5.88 -6.47
C VAL A 156 16.94 7.14 -5.72
N PRO A 157 18.24 7.42 -5.54
CA PRO A 157 18.71 8.63 -4.88
C PRO A 157 18.32 9.87 -5.69
N LEU A 158 18.24 11.02 -5.02
CA LEU A 158 18.08 12.32 -5.69
C LEU A 158 19.33 12.67 -6.50
N HIS A 159 19.17 13.41 -7.59
CA HIS A 159 20.33 14.01 -8.27
C HIS A 159 20.89 15.19 -7.44
N PRO A 160 22.19 15.51 -7.60
CA PRO A 160 22.76 16.71 -7.01
C PRO A 160 21.94 17.96 -7.38
N GLY A 161 21.57 18.76 -6.40
CA GLY A 161 20.73 19.94 -6.55
C GLY A 161 19.23 19.69 -6.33
N GLU A 162 18.78 18.44 -6.23
CA GLU A 162 17.38 18.10 -5.92
C GLU A 162 17.12 17.98 -4.40
N GLU A 163 18.10 18.17 -3.53
CA GLU A 163 17.98 17.97 -2.08
C GLU A 163 16.90 18.85 -1.45
N ALA A 164 16.70 20.06 -1.99
CA ALA A 164 15.65 20.99 -1.57
C ALA A 164 14.27 20.71 -2.20
N SER A 165 14.13 19.63 -2.97
CA SER A 165 12.87 19.29 -3.68
C SER A 165 11.77 18.72 -2.78
N HIS A 166 12.08 18.41 -1.51
CA HIS A 166 11.11 17.95 -0.52
C HIS A 166 11.44 18.46 0.89
N THR A 167 10.43 18.55 1.76
CA THR A 167 10.59 18.79 3.21
C THR A 167 10.18 17.58 4.04
N ARG A 168 9.66 16.53 3.38
CA ARG A 168 9.21 15.29 4.03
C ARG A 168 10.36 14.53 4.68
N LYS A 169 10.11 13.95 5.86
CA LYS A 169 11.06 13.10 6.57
C LYS A 169 11.41 11.87 5.73
N LEU A 170 12.70 11.56 5.62
CA LEU A 170 13.15 10.34 4.99
C LEU A 170 12.89 9.13 5.89
N ILE A 171 12.55 8.01 5.27
CA ILE A 171 12.61 6.69 5.85
C ILE A 171 14.10 6.37 6.04
N LYS A 172 14.53 6.29 7.30
CA LYS A 172 15.89 5.86 7.64
C LYS A 172 15.96 4.33 7.67
N ALA A 173 17.06 3.76 7.18
CA ALA A 173 17.42 2.38 7.47
C ALA A 173 17.57 2.20 8.99
N ALA A 174 17.40 0.97 9.49
CA ALA A 174 17.85 0.69 10.84
C ALA A 174 19.35 1.02 10.92
N GLU A 175 19.75 1.78 11.94
CA GLU A 175 21.16 1.91 12.26
C GLU A 175 21.64 0.49 12.58
N THR A 176 22.55 -0.06 11.76
CA THR A 176 23.34 -1.21 12.20
C THR A 176 24.00 -0.78 13.50
N PRO A 177 23.80 -1.46 14.64
CA PRO A 177 24.63 -1.19 15.80
C PRO A 177 26.05 -1.54 15.38
N ASN A 178 26.85 -0.52 15.07
CA ASN A 178 28.28 -0.71 14.90
C ASN A 178 28.79 -1.32 16.19
N ALA A 179 29.52 -2.42 16.04
CA ALA A 179 30.27 -3.03 17.12
C ALA A 179 31.13 -1.97 17.83
N SER A 180 30.87 -1.79 19.12
CA SER A 180 31.88 -1.38 20.10
C SER A 180 31.55 -2.08 21.43
N PRO A 181 32.52 -2.80 22.02
CA PRO A 181 32.32 -3.61 23.22
C PRO A 181 32.41 -2.70 24.43
N ASP A 182 31.27 -2.26 24.96
CA ASP A 182 31.07 -2.21 26.40
C ASP A 182 29.74 -1.55 26.75
N GLN A 183 29.03 -2.25 27.63
CA GLN A 183 27.99 -1.76 28.53
C GLN A 183 26.69 -1.26 27.90
N LEU A 184 25.59 -1.93 28.23
CA LEU A 184 24.37 -1.26 28.75
C LEU A 184 23.47 -2.31 29.48
N PRO A 185 22.80 -1.90 30.59
CA PRO A 185 22.04 -2.75 31.52
C PRO A 185 20.58 -2.97 31.03
N PRO A 186 19.79 -3.84 31.71
CA PRO A 186 18.54 -4.36 31.13
C PRO A 186 17.37 -3.40 31.33
N LEU A 187 16.56 -3.20 30.29
CA LEU A 187 15.26 -2.54 30.41
C LEU A 187 14.14 -3.30 29.67
N SER A 188 13.26 -3.81 30.54
CA SER A 188 11.85 -4.25 30.46
C SER A 188 10.95 -3.80 29.30
N PRO A 189 9.83 -4.52 29.06
CA PRO A 189 9.07 -4.46 27.80
C PRO A 189 8.22 -3.20 27.68
N GLN A 190 8.43 -2.43 26.62
CA GLN A 190 7.50 -1.37 26.23
C GLN A 190 6.61 -1.87 25.10
N GLY A 191 5.31 -1.93 25.41
CA GLY A 191 4.26 -2.33 24.47
C GLY A 191 4.28 -1.47 23.20
N LEU A 192 4.22 -2.15 22.06
CA LEU A 192 4.07 -1.52 20.75
C LEU A 192 2.73 -0.79 20.67
N SER A 193 2.74 0.52 20.95
CA SER A 193 1.62 1.40 20.65
C SER A 193 1.82 1.97 19.24
N GLY A 194 0.88 1.71 18.33
CA GLY A 194 0.71 2.49 17.11
C GLY A 194 0.66 1.69 15.81
N GLY A 195 -0.50 1.09 15.52
CA GLY A 195 -0.86 0.74 14.15
C GLY A 195 -0.98 2.01 13.30
N TRP A 196 -0.38 2.00 12.12
CA TRP A 196 -0.56 3.02 11.09
C TRP A 196 -1.99 2.94 10.51
N PHE A 197 -2.97 3.42 11.27
CA PHE A 197 -4.26 3.79 10.71
C PHE A 197 -4.10 5.16 10.07
N GLY A 198 -4.05 5.21 8.74
CA GLY A 198 -4.28 6.45 8.01
C GLY A 198 -5.63 7.00 8.45
N LYS A 199 -5.63 8.05 9.28
CA LYS A 199 -6.85 8.80 9.60
C LYS A 199 -7.37 9.35 8.28
N GLY A 200 -8.35 8.69 7.69
CA GLY A 200 -9.02 9.17 6.49
C GLY A 200 -9.52 10.60 6.74
N CYS A 201 -9.42 11.47 5.72
CA CYS A 201 -9.87 12.85 5.79
C CYS A 201 -11.24 12.96 6.45
N THR A 202 -11.30 13.51 7.66
CA THR A 202 -12.54 13.91 8.32
C THR A 202 -13.14 15.05 7.49
N LYS A 203 -14.18 14.75 6.69
CA LYS A 203 -15.01 15.80 6.10
C LYS A 203 -15.67 16.55 7.25
N GLY A 204 -15.33 17.83 7.41
CA GLY A 204 -15.97 18.71 8.37
C GLY A 204 -17.48 18.67 8.20
N ARG A 205 -18.21 18.38 9.27
CA ARG A 205 -19.66 18.56 9.33
C ARG A 205 -19.95 20.04 9.13
N ARG A 206 -20.58 20.42 8.03
CA ARG A 206 -21.33 21.67 7.97
C ARG A 206 -22.52 21.52 8.92
N LYS A 207 -22.56 22.32 9.99
CA LYS A 207 -23.76 22.48 10.82
C LYS A 207 -24.86 23.06 9.91
N LYS A 208 -26.04 22.44 9.92
CA LYS A 208 -27.28 23.12 9.58
C LYS A 208 -27.72 23.92 10.78
#